data_AF-A0A7L1SN10-F1
#
_entry.id   AF-A0A7L1SN10-F1
#
_cell.length_a   1.000
_cell.length_b   1.000
_cell.length_c   1.000
_cell.angle_alpha   90.00
_cell.angle_beta   90.00
_cell.angle_gamma   90.00
#
_symmetry.space_group_name_H-M   'P 1'
#
loop_
_entity.id
_entity.type
_entity.pdbx_description
1 polymer ?
#
loop_
_entity_poly.entity_id
_entity_poly.type
_entity_poly.pdbx_seq_one_letter_code
_entity_poly.pdbx_strand_id
1 'polypeptide(L)'
;MGLVSRQDPHLQEVVWFAVCCRALTLLLQANFNPLFFFQALFNLLIPDHAADAFSPPRLSAPGLWDLLLERLLGGLSRWDAEHFLFIAERGYLYEHNCAFFPLYPLSVRAVAEGALWPLQWLLGLRSRLLLSAVLLNSLFSVLAAAALYKLGCVVLQCRRVAFLAAVLFSVSPANVFMAAAYSESMFAFLAFSAMWQLEKGQSWLSGLLFCLASGVRANGLINAGFFLYSRGKCFAFQLQVVSGSVRKLPPFWKELLSIASSAVLMCAIIFLPFALFQYYAYVRFCGPDAGLEQTVPKPLLQLALDKGYRLAATNGVKPPWCSQRFPVVYSYIQDAYWNVGFLRYFELRQIPNFLLALPVTLLGSWAAWTYIIANPRHCLTLGLERRKSEEEGKPRAGFCCPAVFVYVVHAMVLLVFGFLCMHVQVLTRFLGSSSPVLYWFTAHLLQEHEPLLWSEGTDNQTAAPHSEKSLLDKSPGSSGRGGTSENPVVRLLLGCRLITPLSKCILGFFLSYWLLGLILHCNFLPWT
;
A
#
# COMPACT_ATOMS: atom_id res chain seq x y z
N MET A 1 -4.69 31.73 -2.31
CA MET A 1 -3.25 31.50 -2.05
C MET A 1 -2.90 31.81 -0.59
N GLY A 2 -3.66 31.28 0.37
CA GLY A 2 -3.54 31.58 1.81
C GLY A 2 -3.51 30.33 2.69
N LEU A 3 -2.89 29.25 2.20
CA LEU A 3 -2.79 27.93 2.87
C LEU A 3 -1.35 27.53 3.20
N VAL A 4 -0.40 28.46 3.08
CA VAL A 4 1.00 28.32 3.52
C VAL A 4 1.19 29.10 4.82
N SER A 5 0.36 28.82 5.83
CA SER A 5 0.47 29.44 7.15
C SER A 5 0.63 28.35 8.20
N ARG A 6 1.86 28.29 8.76
CA ARG A 6 2.42 27.33 9.74
C ARG A 6 2.69 25.92 9.21
N GLN A 7 3.81 25.75 8.51
CA GLN A 7 4.34 24.44 8.13
C GLN A 7 4.67 23.62 9.39
N ASP A 8 4.00 22.48 9.53
CA ASP A 8 4.29 21.47 10.54
C ASP A 8 5.69 20.88 10.26
N PRO A 9 6.71 21.14 11.10
CA PRO A 9 8.11 20.80 10.80
C PRO A 9 8.28 19.30 10.58
N HIS A 10 7.54 18.47 11.34
CA HIS A 10 7.53 17.02 11.16
C HIS A 10 7.01 16.58 9.79
N LEU A 11 6.03 17.29 9.21
CA LEU A 11 5.55 16.97 7.86
C LEU A 11 6.63 17.27 6.82
N GLN A 12 7.35 18.39 6.97
CA GLN A 12 8.42 18.75 6.04
C GLN A 12 9.53 17.72 6.07
N GLU A 13 9.94 17.28 7.26
CA GLU A 13 10.93 16.22 7.43
C GLU A 13 10.46 14.87 6.86
N VAL A 14 9.18 14.51 7.02
CA VAL A 14 8.62 13.29 6.39
C VAL A 14 8.72 13.37 4.87
N VAL A 15 8.32 14.50 4.28
CA VAL A 15 8.35 14.70 2.82
C VAL A 15 9.79 14.68 2.32
N TRP A 16 10.68 15.42 2.99
CA TRP A 16 12.11 15.47 2.64
C TRP A 16 12.75 14.08 2.70
N PHE A 17 12.55 13.35 3.82
CA PHE A 17 13.08 12.01 3.98
C PHE A 17 12.52 11.03 2.93
N ALA A 18 11.22 11.10 2.64
CA ALA A 18 10.60 10.26 1.61
C ALA A 18 11.19 10.53 0.22
N VAL A 19 11.42 11.79 -0.13
CA VAL A 19 12.08 12.19 -1.39
C VAL A 19 13.51 11.66 -1.44
N CYS A 20 14.29 11.83 -0.36
CA CYS A 20 15.66 11.32 -0.28
C CYS A 20 15.71 9.79 -0.42
N CYS A 21 14.82 9.05 0.26
CA CYS A 21 14.74 7.59 0.17
C CYS A 21 14.35 7.13 -1.24
N ARG A 22 13.43 7.85 -1.90
CA ARG A 22 13.05 7.57 -3.28
C ARG A 22 14.20 7.82 -4.25
N ALA A 23 14.88 8.97 -4.12
CA ALA A 23 16.07 9.27 -4.93
C ALA A 23 17.16 8.22 -4.72
N LEU A 24 17.42 7.81 -3.48
CA LEU A 24 18.38 6.75 -3.18
C LEU A 24 17.97 5.41 -3.81
N THR A 25 16.68 5.04 -3.75
CA THR A 25 16.17 3.82 -4.39
C THR A 25 16.43 3.83 -5.90
N LEU A 26 16.14 4.95 -6.56
CA LEU A 26 16.35 5.10 -8.02
C LEU A 26 17.85 5.10 -8.37
N LEU A 27 18.69 5.76 -7.58
CA LEU A 27 20.14 5.75 -7.77
C LEU A 27 20.73 4.35 -7.60
N LEU A 28 20.35 3.65 -6.54
CA LEU A 28 20.77 2.27 -6.32
C LEU A 28 20.33 1.38 -7.48
N GLN A 29 19.08 1.49 -7.91
CA GLN A 29 18.55 0.74 -9.05
C GLN A 29 19.31 1.02 -10.36
N ALA A 30 19.62 2.28 -10.65
CA ALA A 30 20.41 2.67 -11.82
C ALA A 30 21.84 2.11 -11.78
N ASN A 31 22.43 2.03 -10.58
CA ASN A 31 23.77 1.48 -10.37
C ASN A 31 23.82 -0.05 -10.35
N PHE A 32 22.68 -0.71 -10.05
CA PHE A 32 22.60 -2.17 -10.00
C PHE A 32 22.45 -2.85 -11.37
N ASN A 33 22.34 -2.12 -12.48
CA ASN A 33 22.11 -2.68 -13.82
C ASN A 33 23.32 -2.50 -14.78
N PRO A 34 23.99 -3.58 -15.25
CA PRO A 34 24.39 -4.80 -14.56
C PRO A 34 25.88 -4.71 -14.17
N LEU A 35 26.22 -4.86 -12.89
CA LEU A 35 27.50 -5.49 -12.59
C LEU A 35 27.28 -6.97 -12.92
N PHE A 36 27.83 -7.41 -14.05
CA PHE A 36 27.89 -8.81 -14.52
C PHE A 36 28.12 -9.83 -13.39
N PHE A 37 28.77 -9.40 -12.31
CA PHE A 37 29.09 -10.17 -11.12
C PHE A 37 27.87 -10.82 -10.42
N PHE A 38 26.75 -10.11 -10.22
CA PHE A 38 25.62 -10.70 -9.47
C PHE A 38 24.79 -11.67 -10.31
N GLN A 39 24.53 -11.33 -11.58
CA GLN A 39 23.86 -12.26 -12.50
C GLN A 39 24.72 -13.51 -12.73
N ALA A 40 26.04 -13.36 -12.89
CA ALA A 40 26.95 -14.49 -13.02
C ALA A 40 27.00 -15.34 -11.75
N LEU A 41 27.08 -14.73 -10.57
CA LEU A 41 27.08 -15.44 -9.28
C LEU A 41 25.77 -16.21 -9.03
N PHE A 42 24.62 -15.60 -9.32
CA PHE A 42 23.34 -16.28 -9.15
C PHE A 42 23.05 -17.31 -10.23
N ASN A 43 23.47 -17.10 -11.49
CA ASN A 43 23.41 -18.15 -12.50
C ASN A 43 24.35 -19.32 -12.18
N LEU A 44 25.43 -19.08 -11.42
CA LEU A 44 26.32 -20.13 -10.90
C LEU A 44 25.67 -20.90 -9.73
N LEU A 45 24.87 -20.23 -8.91
CA LEU A 45 24.20 -20.81 -7.73
C LEU A 45 22.82 -21.42 -8.05
N ILE A 46 22.14 -20.90 -9.06
CA ILE A 46 20.79 -21.28 -9.51
C ILE A 46 20.84 -21.36 -11.05
N PRO A 47 21.15 -22.54 -11.62
CA PRO A 47 21.19 -22.72 -13.06
C PRO A 47 19.77 -22.52 -13.62
N ASP A 48 19.65 -21.72 -14.68
CA ASP A 48 18.45 -21.59 -15.51
C ASP A 48 17.18 -21.01 -14.86
N HIS A 49 17.26 -19.83 -14.24
CA HIS A 49 16.03 -19.07 -13.92
C HIS A 49 15.44 -18.39 -15.16
N ALA A 50 14.79 -19.16 -16.03
CA ALA A 50 13.84 -18.62 -17.00
C ALA A 50 12.50 -18.40 -16.28
N ALA A 51 12.31 -17.22 -15.68
CA ALA A 51 11.03 -16.92 -15.03
C ALA A 51 9.92 -16.94 -16.09
N ASP A 52 8.85 -17.69 -15.84
CA ASP A 52 7.66 -17.79 -16.71
C ASP A 52 6.78 -16.52 -16.64
N ALA A 53 7.41 -15.37 -16.45
CA ALA A 53 6.73 -14.09 -16.29
C ALA A 53 6.33 -13.51 -17.65
N PHE A 54 5.22 -12.77 -17.65
CA PHE A 54 4.75 -12.07 -18.84
C PHE A 54 5.81 -11.11 -19.39
N SER A 55 6.21 -11.35 -20.64
CA SER A 55 7.33 -10.68 -21.30
C SER A 55 7.00 -10.49 -22.78
N PRO A 56 6.20 -9.47 -23.15
CA PRO A 56 5.76 -9.28 -24.52
C PRO A 56 6.92 -8.87 -25.44
N PRO A 57 6.98 -9.36 -26.69
CA PRO A 57 8.02 -8.99 -27.63
C PRO A 57 7.93 -7.51 -27.99
N ARG A 58 9.09 -6.86 -28.16
CA ARG A 58 9.16 -5.47 -28.60
C ARG A 58 8.89 -5.36 -30.09
N LEU A 59 7.91 -4.52 -30.45
CA LEU A 59 7.49 -4.34 -31.84
C LEU A 59 8.29 -3.27 -32.59
N SER A 60 8.95 -2.37 -31.86
CA SER A 60 9.79 -1.31 -32.41
C SER A 60 11.22 -1.42 -31.88
N ALA A 61 12.20 -1.17 -32.74
CA ALA A 61 13.59 -1.08 -32.31
C ALA A 61 13.78 0.14 -31.38
N PRO A 62 14.43 -0.02 -30.21
CA PRO A 62 14.68 1.08 -29.30
C PRO A 62 15.73 2.03 -29.88
N GLY A 63 15.51 3.34 -29.73
CA GLY A 63 16.53 4.35 -30.01
C GLY A 63 17.66 4.35 -28.96
N LEU A 64 18.69 5.16 -29.18
CA LEU A 64 19.82 5.28 -28.24
C LEU A 64 19.39 5.76 -26.85
N TRP A 65 18.47 6.72 -26.79
CA TRP A 65 17.92 7.24 -25.53
C TRP A 65 16.97 6.26 -24.85
N ASP A 66 16.27 5.43 -25.63
CA ASP A 66 15.47 4.32 -25.09
C ASP A 66 16.38 3.29 -24.42
N LEU A 67 17.48 2.90 -25.07
CA LEU A 67 18.47 1.98 -24.50
C LEU A 67 19.10 2.54 -23.22
N LEU A 68 19.42 3.85 -23.19
CA LEU A 68 19.94 4.48 -21.98
C LEU A 68 18.90 4.46 -20.86
N LEU A 69 17.66 4.82 -21.15
CA LEU A 69 16.58 4.84 -20.16
C LEU A 69 16.30 3.43 -19.63
N GLU A 70 16.25 2.43 -20.50
CA GLU A 70 16.07 1.03 -20.11
C GLU A 70 17.27 0.48 -19.33
N ARG A 71 18.48 0.91 -19.64
CA ARG A 71 19.65 0.58 -18.82
C ARG A 71 19.49 1.17 -17.42
N LEU A 72 19.02 2.42 -17.32
CA LEU A 72 18.89 3.10 -16.03
C LEU A 72 17.66 2.68 -15.23
N LEU A 73 16.53 2.33 -15.86
CA LEU A 73 15.23 2.13 -15.22
C LEU A 73 14.57 0.78 -15.56
N GLY A 74 15.14 -0.03 -16.47
CA GLY A 74 14.51 -1.27 -16.94
C GLY A 74 14.33 -2.35 -15.87
N GLY A 75 15.06 -2.27 -14.75
CA GLY A 75 14.80 -3.13 -13.58
C GLY A 75 13.41 -2.91 -12.98
N LEU A 76 12.84 -1.71 -13.15
CA LEU A 76 11.54 -1.30 -12.64
C LEU A 76 10.36 -1.65 -13.57
N SER A 77 10.64 -2.17 -14.78
CA SER A 77 9.59 -2.66 -15.69
C SER A 77 9.32 -4.16 -15.55
N ARG A 78 10.13 -4.90 -14.78
CA ARG A 78 10.09 -6.37 -14.68
C ARG A 78 8.89 -6.90 -13.87
N TRP A 79 8.58 -8.19 -14.04
CA TRP A 79 7.49 -8.89 -13.33
C TRP A 79 6.12 -8.31 -13.67
N ASP A 80 5.23 -8.15 -12.68
CA ASP A 80 3.87 -7.67 -12.94
C ASP A 80 3.82 -6.23 -13.50
N ALA A 81 4.92 -5.46 -13.37
CA ALA A 81 5.05 -4.15 -13.99
C ALA A 81 4.92 -4.20 -15.53
N GLU A 82 5.31 -5.31 -16.16
CA GLU A 82 5.14 -5.51 -17.60
C GLU A 82 3.67 -5.47 -18.00
N HIS A 83 2.75 -6.03 -17.19
CA HIS A 83 1.32 -5.97 -17.46
C HIS A 83 0.79 -4.53 -17.42
N PHE A 84 1.13 -3.75 -16.39
CA PHE A 84 0.67 -2.36 -16.27
C PHE A 84 1.14 -1.50 -17.44
N LEU A 85 2.42 -1.61 -17.82
CA LEU A 85 2.98 -0.87 -18.94
C LEU A 85 2.41 -1.34 -20.29
N PHE A 86 2.18 -2.66 -20.45
CA PHE A 86 1.56 -3.21 -21.64
C PHE A 86 0.11 -2.76 -21.80
N ILE A 87 -0.68 -2.74 -20.72
CA ILE A 87 -2.05 -2.22 -20.72
C ILE A 87 -2.06 -0.73 -21.07
N ALA A 88 -1.11 0.05 -20.54
CA ALA A 88 -1.00 1.46 -20.89
C ALA A 88 -0.68 1.68 -22.37
N GLU A 89 0.12 0.79 -22.98
CA GLU A 89 0.50 0.87 -24.39
C GLU A 89 -0.60 0.35 -25.34
N ARG A 90 -1.20 -0.81 -25.05
CA ARG A 90 -2.04 -1.59 -25.99
C ARG A 90 -3.45 -1.84 -25.48
N GLY A 91 -3.76 -1.46 -24.24
CA GLY A 91 -5.02 -1.78 -23.59
C GLY A 91 -5.13 -3.27 -23.21
N TYR A 92 -6.36 -3.70 -22.93
CA TYR A 92 -6.67 -5.07 -22.52
C TYR A 92 -6.77 -6.00 -23.73
N LEU A 93 -5.61 -6.36 -24.28
CA LEU A 93 -5.52 -7.31 -25.40
C LEU A 93 -5.68 -8.76 -24.94
N TYR A 94 -4.95 -9.15 -23.89
CA TYR A 94 -5.00 -10.48 -23.29
C TYR A 94 -6.00 -10.53 -22.14
N GLU A 95 -6.70 -11.65 -22.00
CA GLU A 95 -7.67 -11.86 -20.93
C GLU A 95 -7.06 -11.69 -19.54
N HIS A 96 -5.93 -12.32 -19.27
CA HIS A 96 -5.27 -12.28 -17.95
C HIS A 96 -4.87 -10.86 -17.51
N ASN A 97 -4.72 -9.91 -18.43
CA ASN A 97 -4.46 -8.51 -18.09
C ASN A 97 -5.60 -7.87 -17.30
N CYS A 98 -6.83 -8.40 -17.37
CA CYS A 98 -7.95 -7.91 -16.56
C CYS A 98 -7.82 -8.17 -15.05
N ALA A 99 -6.75 -8.86 -14.59
CA ALA A 99 -6.37 -8.85 -13.18
C ALA A 99 -5.85 -7.47 -12.70
N PHE A 100 -5.30 -6.67 -13.62
CA PHE A 100 -4.71 -5.36 -13.33
C PHE A 100 -5.70 -4.27 -13.69
N PHE A 101 -5.98 -3.36 -12.75
CA PHE A 101 -7.08 -2.41 -12.87
C PHE A 101 -6.70 -1.16 -13.66
N PRO A 102 -7.67 -0.50 -14.32
CA PRO A 102 -7.37 0.48 -15.38
C PRO A 102 -6.86 1.83 -14.90
N LEU A 103 -7.19 2.28 -13.68
CA LEU A 103 -6.90 3.66 -13.29
C LEU A 103 -5.39 3.98 -13.26
N TYR A 104 -4.56 3.02 -12.85
CA TYR A 104 -3.11 3.21 -12.83
C TYR A 104 -2.50 3.25 -14.25
N PRO A 105 -2.67 2.24 -15.13
CA PRO A 105 -2.24 2.30 -16.53
C PRO A 105 -2.74 3.53 -17.28
N LEU A 106 -3.99 3.95 -17.06
CA LEU A 106 -4.54 5.15 -17.68
C LEU A 106 -3.81 6.42 -17.20
N SER A 107 -3.47 6.51 -15.91
CA SER A 107 -2.69 7.63 -15.37
C SER A 107 -1.28 7.66 -15.94
N VAL A 108 -0.63 6.49 -16.07
CA VAL A 108 0.69 6.36 -16.70
C VAL A 108 0.63 6.80 -18.17
N ARG A 109 -0.37 6.34 -18.92
CA ARG A 109 -0.56 6.76 -20.31
C ARG A 109 -0.82 8.27 -20.42
N ALA A 110 -1.70 8.83 -19.59
CA ALA A 110 -2.04 10.25 -19.62
C ALA A 110 -0.83 11.14 -19.35
N VAL A 111 0.07 10.75 -18.44
CA VAL A 111 1.30 11.49 -18.18
C VAL A 111 2.32 11.30 -19.31
N ALA A 112 2.43 10.10 -19.89
CA ALA A 112 3.34 9.82 -21.01
C ALA A 112 2.95 10.54 -22.32
N GLU A 113 1.65 10.60 -22.62
CA GLU A 113 1.08 11.27 -23.82
C GLU A 113 0.74 12.74 -23.57
N GLY A 114 0.70 13.20 -22.31
CA GLY A 114 0.48 14.60 -21.95
C GLY A 114 1.77 15.30 -21.56
N ALA A 115 2.18 15.15 -20.29
CA ALA A 115 3.34 15.87 -19.72
C ALA A 115 4.67 15.49 -20.39
N LEU A 116 4.84 14.22 -20.81
CA LEU A 116 6.04 13.74 -21.47
C LEU A 116 5.91 13.69 -23.00
N TRP A 117 4.82 14.23 -23.57
CA TRP A 117 4.66 14.37 -25.02
C TRP A 117 5.84 15.06 -25.70
N PRO A 118 6.40 16.16 -25.16
CA PRO A 118 7.53 16.82 -25.78
C PRO A 118 8.78 15.96 -25.86
N LEU A 119 8.87 14.81 -25.18
CA LEU A 119 10.01 13.88 -25.27
C LEU A 119 9.83 12.83 -26.37
N GLN A 120 8.73 12.84 -27.14
CA GLN A 120 8.46 11.83 -28.17
C GLN A 120 9.52 11.76 -29.29
N TRP A 121 10.28 12.84 -29.51
CA TRP A 121 11.36 12.89 -30.50
C TRP A 121 12.63 12.15 -30.02
N LEU A 122 12.77 11.97 -28.71
CA LEU A 122 13.89 11.25 -28.09
C LEU A 122 13.52 9.83 -27.69
N LEU A 123 12.32 9.65 -27.14
CA LEU A 123 11.90 8.44 -26.45
C LEU A 123 10.67 7.83 -27.11
N GLY A 124 10.75 6.53 -27.40
CA GLY A 124 9.63 5.71 -27.79
C GLY A 124 8.51 5.72 -26.74
N LEU A 125 7.30 5.35 -27.15
CA LEU A 125 6.14 5.31 -26.25
C LEU A 125 6.41 4.45 -25.01
N ARG A 126 7.02 3.26 -25.19
CA ARG A 126 7.36 2.35 -24.10
C ARG A 126 8.24 3.00 -23.04
N SER A 127 9.30 3.68 -23.45
CA SER A 127 10.23 4.38 -22.54
C SER A 127 9.56 5.56 -21.83
N ARG A 128 8.69 6.30 -22.52
CA ARG A 128 7.89 7.37 -21.91
C ARG A 128 6.88 6.83 -20.89
N LEU A 129 6.27 5.67 -21.14
CA LEU A 129 5.40 4.99 -20.18
C LEU A 129 6.20 4.55 -18.94
N LEU A 130 7.38 3.96 -19.12
CA LEU A 130 8.24 3.58 -18.00
C LEU A 130 8.66 4.80 -17.17
N LEU A 131 9.11 5.87 -17.82
CA LEU A 131 9.45 7.12 -17.15
C LEU A 131 8.26 7.73 -16.40
N SER A 132 7.09 7.74 -17.05
CA SER A 132 5.84 8.20 -16.43
C SER A 132 5.50 7.40 -15.18
N ALA A 133 5.59 6.06 -15.24
CA ALA A 133 5.30 5.20 -14.11
C ALA A 133 6.24 5.46 -12.92
N VAL A 134 7.55 5.61 -13.18
CA VAL A 134 8.56 5.92 -12.16
C VAL A 134 8.30 7.28 -11.52
N LEU A 135 7.99 8.31 -12.31
CA LEU A 135 7.69 9.66 -11.82
C LEU A 135 6.40 9.69 -10.98
N LEU A 136 5.33 9.06 -11.48
CA LEU A 136 4.06 8.95 -10.77
C LEU A 136 4.23 8.20 -9.45
N ASN A 137 4.94 7.07 -9.44
CA ASN A 137 5.14 6.29 -8.22
C ASN A 137 6.06 6.99 -7.22
N SER A 138 7.06 7.73 -7.70
CA SER A 138 7.87 8.61 -6.86
C SER A 138 6.99 9.66 -6.18
N LEU A 139 6.13 10.34 -6.94
CA LEU A 139 5.19 11.33 -6.40
C LEU A 139 4.20 10.71 -5.41
N PHE A 140 3.49 9.66 -5.81
CA PHE A 140 2.45 9.04 -4.99
C PHE A 140 3.02 8.40 -3.71
N SER A 141 4.22 7.84 -3.75
CA SER A 141 4.85 7.29 -2.53
C SER A 141 5.15 8.38 -1.50
N VAL A 142 5.63 9.55 -1.92
CA VAL A 142 5.88 10.70 -1.03
C VAL A 142 4.56 11.25 -0.49
N LEU A 143 3.54 11.38 -1.35
CA LEU A 143 2.21 11.81 -0.93
C LEU A 143 1.55 10.80 0.02
N ALA A 144 1.77 9.49 -0.18
CA ALA A 144 1.30 8.44 0.72
C ALA A 144 1.96 8.53 2.09
N ALA A 145 3.27 8.80 2.17
CA ALA A 145 3.96 9.03 3.43
C ALA A 145 3.38 10.24 4.19
N ALA A 146 3.14 11.35 3.48
CA ALA A 146 2.50 12.54 4.03
C ALA A 146 1.06 12.26 4.51
N ALA A 147 0.27 11.53 3.73
CA ALA A 147 -1.08 11.13 4.10
C ALA A 147 -1.10 10.21 5.32
N LEU A 148 -0.16 9.25 5.40
CA LEU A 148 0.00 8.34 6.54
C LEU A 148 0.35 9.10 7.83
N TYR A 149 1.25 10.09 7.75
CA TYR A 149 1.58 10.96 8.88
C TYR A 149 0.35 11.74 9.35
N LYS A 150 -0.38 12.39 8.42
CA LYS A 150 -1.57 13.18 8.77
C LYS A 150 -2.71 12.32 9.32
N LEU A 151 -2.90 11.12 8.77
CA LEU A 151 -3.83 10.13 9.30
C LEU A 151 -3.42 9.70 10.72
N GLY A 152 -2.16 9.32 10.92
CA GLY A 152 -1.63 8.91 12.21
C GLY A 152 -1.77 9.98 13.28
N CYS A 153 -1.55 11.26 12.96
CA CYS A 153 -1.76 12.36 13.89
C CYS A 153 -3.21 12.48 14.38
N VAL A 154 -4.19 12.18 13.53
CA VAL A 154 -5.61 12.23 13.90
C VAL A 154 -6.05 10.97 14.64
N VAL A 155 -5.61 9.80 14.19
CA VAL A 155 -6.04 8.51 14.78
C VAL A 155 -5.29 8.19 16.06
N LEU A 156 -3.95 8.21 16.03
CA LEU A 156 -3.13 7.82 17.17
C LEU A 156 -3.06 8.90 18.26
N GLN A 157 -3.38 10.16 17.93
CA GLN A 157 -3.22 11.31 18.86
C GLN A 157 -1.80 11.43 19.44
N CYS A 158 -0.80 10.85 18.76
CA CYS A 158 0.60 10.87 19.15
C CYS A 158 1.46 11.19 17.92
N ARG A 159 1.95 12.44 17.85
CA ARG A 159 2.74 12.93 16.71
C ARG A 159 4.04 12.16 16.51
N ARG A 160 4.71 11.75 17.59
CA ARG A 160 5.98 11.00 17.53
C ARG A 160 5.82 9.65 16.83
N VAL A 161 4.82 8.86 17.24
CA VAL A 161 4.51 7.56 16.61
C VAL A 161 4.05 7.74 15.17
N ALA A 162 3.21 8.75 14.90
CA ALA A 162 2.76 9.05 13.53
C ALA A 162 3.92 9.44 12.60
N PHE A 163 4.85 10.27 13.10
CA PHE A 163 6.06 10.66 12.38
C PHE A 163 6.95 9.44 12.09
N LEU A 164 7.25 8.64 13.11
CA LEU A 164 8.08 7.44 12.98
C LEU A 164 7.47 6.43 12.00
N ALA A 165 6.16 6.24 12.03
CA ALA A 165 5.45 5.36 11.07
C ALA A 165 5.60 5.84 9.62
N ALA A 166 5.52 7.15 9.37
CA ALA A 166 5.67 7.71 8.03
C ALA A 166 7.12 7.63 7.50
N VAL A 167 8.10 7.78 8.40
CA VAL A 167 9.52 7.57 8.07
C VAL A 167 9.78 6.09 7.76
N LEU A 168 9.25 5.16 8.56
CA LEU A 168 9.33 3.72 8.29
C LEU A 168 8.65 3.32 6.98
N PHE A 169 7.52 3.94 6.62
CA PHE A 169 6.87 3.75 5.33
C PHE A 169 7.79 4.10 4.15
N SER A 170 8.60 5.15 4.28
CA SER A 170 9.55 5.57 3.24
C SER A 170 10.65 4.53 2.97
N VAL A 171 10.95 3.67 3.94
CA VAL A 171 11.90 2.53 3.83
C VAL A 171 11.17 1.19 3.96
N SER A 172 9.93 1.13 3.51
CA SER A 172 9.08 -0.06 3.63
C SER A 172 9.72 -1.31 3.01
N PRO A 173 9.51 -2.51 3.60
CA PRO A 173 9.84 -3.79 2.97
C PRO A 173 9.26 -3.95 1.55
N ALA A 174 8.15 -3.28 1.24
CA ALA A 174 7.48 -3.31 -0.06
C ALA A 174 7.98 -2.19 -1.02
N ASN A 175 9.06 -1.48 -0.70
CA ASN A 175 9.44 -0.26 -1.41
C ASN A 175 9.74 -0.46 -2.90
N VAL A 176 10.20 -1.64 -3.32
CA VAL A 176 10.44 -1.90 -4.74
C VAL A 176 9.14 -1.84 -5.55
N PHE A 177 8.01 -2.32 -5.02
CA PHE A 177 6.68 -2.18 -5.64
C PHE A 177 6.13 -0.76 -5.54
N MET A 178 6.61 0.02 -4.56
CA MET A 178 6.33 1.45 -4.50
C MET A 178 7.17 2.26 -5.51
N ALA A 179 8.21 1.66 -6.11
CA ALA A 179 9.12 2.30 -7.08
C ALA A 179 8.83 1.87 -8.52
N ALA A 180 8.72 0.55 -8.74
CA ALA A 180 8.50 -0.10 -10.01
C ALA A 180 7.14 0.27 -10.59
N ALA A 181 6.87 -0.04 -11.87
CA ALA A 181 5.60 0.33 -12.54
C ALA A 181 4.40 -0.48 -12.06
N TYR A 182 4.07 -0.30 -10.77
CA TYR A 182 3.13 -1.02 -9.94
C TYR A 182 2.11 -0.03 -9.38
N SER A 183 0.92 -0.53 -9.06
CA SER A 183 -0.21 0.31 -8.64
C SER A 183 -0.21 0.66 -7.13
N GLU A 184 0.70 0.05 -6.37
CA GLU A 184 0.81 0.08 -4.91
C GLU A 184 0.95 1.51 -4.37
N SER A 185 1.80 2.35 -4.97
CA SER A 185 2.01 3.73 -4.52
C SER A 185 0.75 4.59 -4.68
N MET A 186 0.10 4.50 -5.83
CA MET A 186 -1.14 5.24 -6.09
C MET A 186 -2.26 4.75 -5.18
N PHE A 187 -2.37 3.43 -4.97
CA PHE A 187 -3.35 2.85 -4.06
C PHE A 187 -3.13 3.31 -2.61
N ALA A 188 -1.90 3.23 -2.10
CA ALA A 188 -1.57 3.66 -0.74
C ALA A 188 -1.89 5.14 -0.50
N PHE A 189 -1.55 6.01 -1.45
CA PHE A 189 -1.89 7.43 -1.37
C PHE A 189 -3.41 7.66 -1.30
N LEU A 190 -4.17 7.05 -2.21
CA LEU A 190 -5.62 7.22 -2.26
C LEU A 190 -6.29 6.64 -1.02
N ALA A 191 -5.89 5.45 -0.58
CA ALA A 191 -6.46 4.77 0.59
C ALA A 191 -6.18 5.53 1.89
N PHE A 192 -4.92 5.92 2.14
CA PHE A 192 -4.58 6.67 3.36
C PHE A 192 -5.20 8.06 3.37
N SER A 193 -5.27 8.73 2.22
CA SER A 193 -5.96 10.02 2.09
C SER A 193 -7.47 9.87 2.31
N ALA A 194 -8.10 8.82 1.78
CA ALA A 194 -9.52 8.55 1.99
C ALA A 194 -9.84 8.30 3.47
N MET A 195 -9.02 7.49 4.15
CA MET A 195 -9.12 7.28 5.60
C MET A 195 -8.94 8.59 6.37
N TRP A 196 -7.98 9.43 5.98
CA TRP A 196 -7.72 10.70 6.68
C TRP A 196 -8.88 11.69 6.54
N GLN A 197 -9.46 11.77 5.34
CA GLN A 197 -10.60 12.63 5.08
C GLN A 197 -11.87 12.11 5.78
N LEU A 198 -12.00 10.79 5.96
CA LEU A 198 -13.08 10.18 6.74
C LEU A 198 -13.01 10.61 8.20
N GLU A 199 -11.83 10.52 8.82
CA GLU A 199 -11.61 10.91 10.23
C GLU A 199 -11.80 12.42 10.46
N LYS A 200 -11.62 13.24 9.41
CA LYS A 200 -11.96 14.68 9.43
C LYS A 200 -13.46 14.97 9.27
N GLY A 201 -14.30 13.96 9.05
CA GLY A 201 -15.73 14.12 8.79
C GLY A 201 -16.09 14.47 7.33
N GLN A 202 -15.12 14.54 6.41
CA GLN A 202 -15.35 14.85 4.99
C GLN A 202 -15.76 13.59 4.20
N SER A 203 -16.96 13.09 4.50
CA SER A 203 -17.49 11.83 3.95
C SER A 203 -17.45 11.75 2.43
N TRP A 204 -17.88 12.79 1.71
CA TRP A 204 -17.94 12.78 0.23
C TRP A 204 -16.56 12.68 -0.43
N LEU A 205 -15.60 13.47 0.04
CA LEU A 205 -14.23 13.42 -0.49
C LEU A 205 -13.56 12.09 -0.16
N SER A 206 -13.83 11.54 1.04
CA SER A 206 -13.39 10.17 1.39
C SER A 206 -13.97 9.13 0.45
N GLY A 207 -15.28 9.18 0.14
CA GLY A 207 -15.92 8.28 -0.81
C GLY A 207 -15.35 8.36 -2.23
N LEU A 208 -15.08 9.57 -2.71
CA LEU A 208 -14.42 9.76 -4.01
C LEU A 208 -13.03 9.13 -4.03
N LEU A 209 -12.23 9.34 -2.99
CA LEU A 209 -10.88 8.76 -2.89
C LEU A 209 -10.93 7.24 -2.75
N PHE A 210 -11.88 6.66 -2.02
CA PHE A 210 -12.08 5.20 -1.95
C PHE A 210 -12.59 4.61 -3.27
N CYS A 211 -13.43 5.33 -4.00
CA CYS A 211 -13.84 4.98 -5.36
C CYS A 211 -12.61 4.93 -6.27
N LEU A 212 -11.80 5.98 -6.31
CA LEU A 212 -10.55 5.99 -7.08
C LEU A 212 -9.63 4.84 -6.65
N ALA A 213 -9.45 4.59 -5.34
CA ALA A 213 -8.63 3.47 -4.85
C ALA A 213 -9.13 2.11 -5.37
N SER A 214 -10.45 1.90 -5.43
CA SER A 214 -11.07 0.69 -6.00
C SER A 214 -10.90 0.58 -7.52
N GLY A 215 -10.73 1.71 -8.21
CA GLY A 215 -10.34 1.77 -9.61
C GLY A 215 -8.85 1.48 -9.84
N VAL A 216 -8.00 1.56 -8.81
CA VAL A 216 -6.58 1.21 -8.86
C VAL A 216 -6.35 -0.27 -8.54
N ARG A 217 -7.10 -0.84 -7.58
CA ARG A 217 -6.99 -2.27 -7.19
C ARG A 217 -8.31 -2.81 -6.64
N ALA A 218 -8.59 -4.09 -6.88
CA ALA A 218 -9.79 -4.77 -6.40
C ALA A 218 -9.93 -4.79 -4.87
N ASN A 219 -8.83 -4.86 -4.11
CA ASN A 219 -8.88 -4.82 -2.64
C ASN A 219 -9.33 -3.46 -2.08
N GLY A 220 -9.42 -2.42 -2.92
CA GLY A 220 -10.05 -1.16 -2.55
C GLY A 220 -11.52 -1.29 -2.15
N LEU A 221 -12.22 -2.34 -2.62
CA LEU A 221 -13.61 -2.61 -2.25
C LEU A 221 -13.80 -2.85 -0.74
N ILE A 222 -12.79 -3.45 -0.09
CA ILE A 222 -12.82 -3.73 1.35
C ILE A 222 -12.86 -2.43 2.16
N ASN A 223 -12.36 -1.33 1.60
CA ASN A 223 -12.38 -0.02 2.27
C ASN A 223 -13.80 0.52 2.50
N ALA A 224 -14.83 -0.02 1.83
CA ALA A 224 -16.23 0.28 2.16
C ALA A 224 -16.54 0.00 3.65
N GLY A 225 -15.84 -0.96 4.26
CA GLY A 225 -15.93 -1.27 5.69
C GLY A 225 -15.63 -0.07 6.60
N PHE A 226 -14.69 0.82 6.25
CA PHE A 226 -14.40 2.02 7.04
C PHE A 226 -15.62 2.97 7.10
N PHE A 227 -16.28 3.15 5.94
CA PHE A 227 -17.47 4.01 5.87
C PHE A 227 -18.65 3.39 6.62
N LEU A 228 -18.90 2.09 6.40
CA LEU A 228 -19.94 1.35 7.11
C LEU A 228 -19.74 1.39 8.62
N TYR A 229 -18.50 1.23 9.09
CA TYR A 229 -18.16 1.33 10.50
C TYR A 229 -18.39 2.73 11.06
N SER A 230 -17.91 3.77 10.36
CA SER A 230 -18.11 5.17 10.78
C SER A 230 -19.59 5.51 10.94
N ARG A 231 -20.43 5.13 9.96
CA ARG A 231 -21.89 5.36 10.02
C ARG A 231 -22.58 4.50 11.08
N GLY A 232 -22.20 3.23 11.20
CA GLY A 232 -22.72 2.32 12.22
C GLY A 232 -22.41 2.80 13.63
N LYS A 233 -21.21 3.33 13.87
CA LYS A 233 -20.80 3.93 15.14
C LYS A 233 -21.63 5.17 15.48
N CYS A 234 -21.82 6.09 14.53
CA CYS A 234 -22.68 7.25 14.73
C CYS A 234 -24.12 6.83 15.10
N PHE A 235 -24.66 5.84 14.39
CA PHE A 235 -25.99 5.30 14.66
C PHE A 235 -26.12 4.67 16.05
N ALA A 236 -25.16 3.82 16.45
CA ALA A 236 -25.17 3.16 17.74
C ALA A 236 -25.13 4.18 18.90
N PHE A 237 -24.33 5.24 18.76
CA PHE A 237 -24.27 6.31 19.76
C PHE A 237 -25.56 7.14 19.82
N GLN A 238 -26.20 7.43 18.69
CA GLN A 238 -27.51 8.07 18.70
C GLN A 238 -28.55 7.21 19.42
N LEU A 239 -28.60 5.89 19.14
CA LEU A 239 -29.50 4.94 19.80
C LEU A 239 -29.32 4.89 21.32
N GLN A 240 -28.07 4.87 21.79
CA GLN A 240 -27.76 4.84 23.22
C GLN A 240 -28.18 6.12 23.94
N VAL A 241 -28.07 7.28 23.27
CA VAL A 241 -28.55 8.57 23.83
C VAL A 241 -30.07 8.60 23.90
N VAL A 242 -30.76 8.08 22.88
CA VAL A 242 -32.23 8.04 22.83
C VAL A 242 -32.80 7.08 23.88
N SER A 243 -32.15 5.95 24.15
CA SER A 243 -32.57 5.01 25.20
C SER A 243 -32.56 5.63 26.61
N GLY A 244 -31.82 6.73 26.83
CA GLY A 244 -31.76 7.46 28.10
C GLY A 244 -32.72 8.66 28.21
N SER A 245 -33.36 9.10 27.13
CA SER A 245 -34.20 10.31 27.11
C SER A 245 -35.54 10.06 26.41
N VAL A 246 -36.61 9.94 27.20
CA VAL A 246 -37.99 9.60 26.78
C VAL A 246 -38.67 10.74 25.97
N ARG A 247 -38.00 11.85 25.65
CA ARG A 247 -38.65 13.02 25.04
C ARG A 247 -38.15 13.34 23.63
N LYS A 248 -39.09 13.14 22.69
CA LYS A 248 -39.11 13.53 21.26
C LYS A 248 -38.19 12.70 20.34
N LEU A 249 -38.66 11.53 19.97
CA LEU A 249 -38.18 10.79 18.80
C LEU A 249 -38.57 11.56 17.51
N PRO A 250 -37.63 12.08 16.70
CA PRO A 250 -37.86 12.08 15.25
C PRO A 250 -38.19 10.65 14.83
N PRO A 251 -38.98 10.41 13.77
CA PRO A 251 -39.34 9.06 13.38
C PRO A 251 -38.06 8.26 13.14
N PHE A 252 -37.75 7.33 14.06
CA PHE A 252 -36.56 6.48 14.09
C PHE A 252 -36.27 5.86 12.70
N TRP A 253 -37.34 5.51 11.99
CA TRP A 253 -37.34 5.03 10.63
C TRP A 253 -36.74 5.99 9.59
N LYS A 254 -36.95 7.32 9.71
CA LYS A 254 -36.35 8.30 8.79
C LYS A 254 -34.83 8.40 8.98
N GLU A 255 -34.35 8.35 10.22
CA GLU A 255 -32.90 8.36 10.50
C GLU A 255 -32.25 7.05 10.04
N LEU A 256 -32.88 5.90 10.33
CA LEU A 256 -32.45 4.61 9.84
C LEU A 256 -32.41 4.55 8.30
N LEU A 257 -33.44 5.08 7.64
CA LEU A 257 -33.51 5.15 6.17
C LEU A 257 -32.45 6.10 5.60
N SER A 258 -32.18 7.22 6.26
CA SER A 258 -31.12 8.17 5.90
C SER A 258 -29.73 7.52 5.98
N ILE A 259 -29.47 6.79 7.06
CA ILE A 259 -28.20 6.08 7.25
C ILE A 259 -28.06 4.95 6.24
N ALA A 260 -29.09 4.12 6.09
CA ALA A 260 -29.09 3.02 5.11
C ALA A 260 -28.91 3.54 3.68
N SER A 261 -29.63 4.59 3.28
CA SER A 261 -29.46 5.19 1.95
C SER A 261 -28.08 5.80 1.75
N SER A 262 -27.50 6.46 2.77
CA SER A 262 -26.14 6.98 2.70
C SER A 262 -25.08 5.85 2.61
N ALA A 263 -25.29 4.74 3.31
CA ALA A 263 -24.42 3.58 3.26
C ALA A 263 -24.47 2.89 1.90
N VAL A 264 -25.68 2.67 1.37
CA VAL A 264 -25.90 2.08 0.04
C VAL A 264 -25.30 2.96 -1.05
N LEU A 265 -25.53 4.27 -1.00
CA LEU A 265 -24.98 5.21 -1.98
C LEU A 265 -23.45 5.18 -2.00
N MET A 266 -22.83 5.20 -0.82
CA MET A 266 -21.36 5.21 -0.73
C MET A 266 -20.75 3.87 -1.09
N CYS A 267 -21.39 2.75 -0.74
CA CYS A 267 -20.99 1.44 -1.25
C CYS A 267 -21.12 1.37 -2.77
N ALA A 268 -22.21 1.87 -3.34
CA ALA A 268 -22.37 1.93 -4.80
C ALA A 268 -21.26 2.76 -5.46
N ILE A 269 -20.90 3.91 -4.88
CA ILE A 269 -19.79 4.75 -5.35
C ILE A 269 -18.45 4.01 -5.31
N ILE A 270 -18.16 3.29 -4.22
CA ILE A 270 -16.90 2.54 -4.06
C ILE A 270 -16.83 1.35 -5.03
N PHE A 271 -17.95 0.65 -5.24
CA PHE A 271 -18.02 -0.51 -6.13
C PHE A 271 -18.15 -0.14 -7.61
N LEU A 272 -18.49 1.11 -7.93
CA LEU A 272 -18.74 1.57 -9.30
C LEU A 272 -17.55 1.31 -10.24
N PRO A 273 -16.28 1.63 -9.92
CA PRO A 273 -15.16 1.38 -10.83
C PRO A 273 -14.94 -0.11 -11.09
N PHE A 274 -15.12 -0.95 -10.08
CA PHE A 274 -15.05 -2.41 -10.24
C PHE A 274 -16.14 -2.89 -11.19
N ALA A 275 -17.40 -2.49 -10.97
CA ALA A 275 -18.53 -2.88 -11.81
C ALA A 275 -18.39 -2.40 -13.26
N LEU A 276 -17.97 -1.14 -13.46
CA LEU A 276 -17.70 -0.57 -14.79
C LEU A 276 -16.59 -1.34 -15.51
N PHE A 277 -15.54 -1.74 -14.78
CA PHE A 277 -14.45 -2.49 -15.36
C PHE A 277 -14.84 -3.94 -15.70
N GLN A 278 -15.62 -4.61 -14.85
CA GLN A 278 -16.18 -5.93 -15.17
C GLN A 278 -17.08 -5.85 -16.42
N TYR A 279 -17.93 -4.81 -16.52
CA TYR A 279 -18.76 -4.58 -17.69
C TYR A 279 -17.93 -4.32 -18.95
N TYR A 280 -16.90 -3.47 -18.87
CA TYR A 280 -15.96 -3.21 -19.96
C TYR A 280 -15.32 -4.52 -20.47
N ALA A 281 -14.81 -5.36 -19.55
CA ALA A 281 -14.22 -6.64 -19.92
C ALA A 281 -15.25 -7.59 -20.54
N TYR A 282 -16.47 -7.64 -20.01
CA TYR A 282 -17.55 -8.44 -20.58
C TYR A 282 -17.89 -8.03 -22.02
N VAL A 283 -18.08 -6.73 -22.29
CA VAL A 283 -18.34 -6.24 -23.64
C VAL A 283 -17.16 -6.56 -24.57
N ARG A 284 -15.93 -6.43 -24.08
CA ARG A 284 -14.71 -6.64 -24.84
C ARG A 284 -14.45 -8.10 -25.23
N PHE A 285 -14.73 -9.06 -24.34
CA PHE A 285 -14.41 -10.49 -24.55
C PHE A 285 -15.64 -11.36 -24.84
N CYS A 286 -16.84 -10.93 -24.46
CA CYS A 286 -18.09 -11.70 -24.61
C CYS A 286 -19.07 -11.08 -25.63
N GLY A 287 -18.83 -9.83 -26.08
CA GLY A 287 -19.69 -9.09 -26.99
C GLY A 287 -19.78 -9.69 -28.40
N PRO A 288 -20.80 -9.30 -29.20
CA PRO A 288 -20.99 -9.79 -30.57
C PRO A 288 -19.88 -9.35 -31.52
N ASP A 289 -19.26 -8.19 -31.28
CA ASP A 289 -18.14 -7.64 -32.05
C ASP A 289 -16.76 -8.06 -31.51
N ALA A 290 -16.72 -8.99 -30.55
CA ALA A 290 -15.49 -9.54 -29.98
C ALA A 290 -14.75 -10.37 -31.05
N GLY A 291 -14.08 -9.69 -31.98
CA GLY A 291 -13.41 -10.31 -33.11
C GLY A 291 -13.36 -9.49 -34.40
N LEU A 292 -14.10 -8.37 -34.54
CA LEU A 292 -14.30 -7.83 -35.89
C LEU A 292 -13.13 -7.02 -36.48
N GLU A 293 -12.37 -6.22 -35.73
CA GLU A 293 -11.40 -5.30 -36.37
C GLU A 293 -10.21 -4.90 -35.49
N GLN A 294 -9.41 -5.86 -35.04
CA GLN A 294 -8.07 -5.48 -34.57
C GLN A 294 -7.02 -6.42 -35.14
N THR A 295 -6.27 -5.91 -36.11
CA THR A 295 -5.08 -6.55 -36.66
C THR A 295 -4.03 -6.63 -35.56
N VAL A 296 -4.08 -7.70 -34.77
CA VAL A 296 -3.09 -7.98 -33.73
C VAL A 296 -1.73 -8.23 -34.42
N PRO A 297 -0.66 -7.52 -34.04
CA PRO A 297 0.67 -7.75 -34.59
C PRO A 297 1.08 -9.22 -34.46
N LYS A 298 1.68 -9.79 -35.53
CA LYS A 298 2.10 -11.21 -35.58
C LYS A 298 2.90 -11.67 -34.35
N PRO A 299 3.87 -10.88 -33.81
CA PRO A 299 4.63 -11.32 -32.63
C PRO A 299 3.76 -11.48 -31.37
N LEU A 300 2.73 -10.66 -31.19
CA LEU A 300 1.81 -10.75 -30.06
C LEU A 300 0.83 -11.93 -30.22
N LEU A 301 0.42 -12.21 -31.46
CA LEU A 301 -0.37 -13.40 -31.75
C LEU A 301 0.43 -14.68 -31.48
N GLN A 302 1.70 -14.72 -31.87
CA GLN A 302 2.58 -15.85 -31.61
C GLN A 302 2.79 -16.07 -30.10
N LEU A 303 3.04 -15.01 -29.33
CA LEU A 303 3.09 -15.10 -27.87
C LEU A 303 1.81 -15.71 -27.28
N ALA A 304 0.65 -15.30 -27.79
CA ALA A 304 -0.64 -15.82 -27.36
C ALA A 304 -0.76 -17.33 -27.61
N LEU A 305 -0.29 -17.80 -28.77
CA LEU A 305 -0.29 -19.23 -29.11
C LEU A 305 0.71 -20.01 -28.24
N ASP A 306 1.92 -19.49 -28.07
CA ASP A 306 2.99 -20.15 -27.32
C ASP A 306 2.65 -20.30 -25.83
N LYS A 307 1.98 -19.31 -25.25
CA LYS A 307 1.59 -19.30 -23.83
C LYS A 307 0.13 -19.69 -23.57
N GLY A 308 -0.64 -19.98 -24.63
CA GLY A 308 -2.07 -20.29 -24.51
C GLY A 308 -2.92 -19.11 -24.00
N TYR A 309 -2.51 -17.86 -24.24
CA TYR A 309 -3.27 -16.68 -23.82
C TYR A 309 -4.49 -16.44 -24.70
N ARG A 310 -5.62 -16.15 -24.05
CA ARG A 310 -6.85 -15.75 -24.76
C ARG A 310 -6.80 -14.28 -25.16
N LEU A 311 -7.07 -14.01 -26.43
CA LEU A 311 -7.14 -12.67 -27.02
C LEU A 311 -8.60 -12.20 -27.05
N ALA A 312 -8.80 -10.89 -26.88
CA ALA A 312 -10.13 -10.27 -27.01
C ALA A 312 -10.80 -10.46 -28.39
N ALA A 313 -10.02 -10.77 -29.43
CA ALA A 313 -10.46 -10.84 -30.83
C ALA A 313 -10.26 -12.24 -31.42
N THR A 314 -10.69 -13.30 -30.73
CA THR A 314 -10.54 -14.69 -31.26
C THR A 314 -11.85 -15.22 -31.85
N ASN A 315 -11.73 -15.90 -32.99
CA ASN A 315 -12.76 -16.48 -33.87
C ASN A 315 -13.95 -17.17 -33.15
N GLY A 316 -14.86 -16.39 -32.56
CA GLY A 316 -16.15 -16.85 -32.01
C GLY A 316 -16.09 -17.71 -30.73
N VAL A 317 -14.91 -18.10 -30.23
CA VAL A 317 -14.78 -18.90 -29.01
C VAL A 317 -14.80 -18.00 -27.78
N LYS A 318 -15.98 -17.88 -27.16
CA LYS A 318 -16.15 -17.10 -25.93
C LYS A 318 -15.47 -17.77 -24.74
N PRO A 319 -14.83 -16.99 -23.85
CA PRO A 319 -14.35 -17.51 -22.57
C PRO A 319 -15.46 -18.20 -21.74
N PRO A 320 -15.13 -19.20 -20.92
CA PRO A 320 -16.13 -19.95 -20.15
C PRO A 320 -16.87 -19.06 -19.14
N TRP A 321 -16.21 -18.04 -18.59
CA TRP A 321 -16.84 -17.09 -17.67
C TRP A 321 -17.92 -16.23 -18.31
N CYS A 322 -17.95 -16.09 -19.66
CA CYS A 322 -19.04 -15.41 -20.36
C CYS A 322 -20.38 -16.13 -20.23
N SER A 323 -20.36 -17.45 -19.99
CA SER A 323 -21.56 -18.29 -19.85
C SER A 323 -22.05 -18.44 -18.40
N GLN A 324 -21.31 -17.88 -17.43
CA GLN A 324 -21.68 -17.95 -16.02
C GLN A 324 -22.84 -17.00 -15.70
N ARG A 325 -23.66 -17.37 -14.69
CA ARG A 325 -24.81 -16.56 -14.23
C ARG A 325 -24.40 -15.14 -13.81
N PHE A 326 -23.20 -15.01 -13.26
CA PHE A 326 -22.57 -13.73 -12.93
C PHE A 326 -21.17 -13.71 -13.54
N PRO A 327 -21.00 -13.15 -14.75
CA PRO A 327 -19.72 -13.18 -15.46
C PRO A 327 -18.72 -12.20 -14.84
N VAL A 328 -17.97 -12.68 -13.84
CA VAL A 328 -16.93 -11.90 -13.15
C VAL A 328 -15.56 -12.34 -13.63
N VAL A 329 -14.99 -11.58 -14.58
CA VAL A 329 -13.68 -11.89 -15.19
C VAL A 329 -12.56 -11.89 -14.14
N TYR A 330 -12.63 -11.03 -13.13
CA TYR A 330 -11.58 -10.93 -12.11
C TYR A 330 -11.43 -12.25 -11.32
N SER A 331 -12.53 -12.80 -10.80
CA SER A 331 -12.52 -14.06 -10.06
C SER A 331 -12.07 -15.23 -10.93
N TYR A 332 -12.53 -15.28 -12.19
CA TYR A 332 -12.08 -16.30 -13.13
C TYR A 332 -10.57 -16.23 -13.39
N ILE A 333 -10.02 -15.03 -13.57
CA ILE A 333 -8.60 -14.87 -13.85
C ILE A 333 -7.74 -15.26 -12.64
N GLN A 334 -8.13 -14.83 -11.45
CA GLN A 334 -7.43 -15.18 -10.20
C GLN A 334 -7.36 -16.70 -10.04
N ASP A 335 -8.44 -17.42 -10.36
CA ASP A 335 -8.53 -18.87 -10.33
C ASP A 335 -7.72 -19.53 -11.47
N ALA A 336 -7.99 -19.18 -12.73
CA ALA A 336 -7.50 -19.89 -13.90
C ALA A 336 -6.03 -19.61 -14.25
N TYR A 337 -5.53 -18.39 -14.03
CA TYR A 337 -4.17 -17.99 -14.40
C TYR A 337 -3.21 -17.93 -13.21
N TRP A 338 -3.70 -17.57 -12.02
CA TRP A 338 -2.87 -17.42 -10.82
C TRP A 338 -3.12 -18.49 -9.75
N ASN A 339 -4.06 -19.43 -9.95
CA ASN A 339 -4.41 -20.48 -8.99
C ASN A 339 -4.69 -19.96 -7.55
N VAL A 340 -5.26 -18.76 -7.45
CA VAL A 340 -5.66 -18.14 -6.19
C VAL A 340 -6.91 -18.83 -5.67
N GLY A 341 -6.87 -19.29 -4.42
CA GLY A 341 -7.98 -19.99 -3.80
C GLY A 341 -7.66 -20.43 -2.39
N PHE A 342 -8.69 -20.78 -1.63
CA PHE A 342 -8.56 -21.18 -0.24
C PHE A 342 -7.62 -22.38 -0.09
N LEU A 343 -6.53 -22.17 0.65
CA LEU A 343 -5.47 -23.13 0.97
C LEU A 343 -4.75 -23.79 -0.22
N ARG A 344 -4.96 -23.31 -1.46
CA ARG A 344 -4.35 -23.91 -2.65
C ARG A 344 -2.83 -23.74 -2.71
N TYR A 345 -2.30 -22.72 -2.04
CA TYR A 345 -0.87 -22.42 -2.01
C TYR A 345 -0.09 -23.18 -0.91
N PHE A 346 -0.78 -23.97 -0.07
CA PHE A 346 -0.19 -24.65 1.07
C PHE A 346 0.49 -25.97 0.65
N GLU A 347 1.58 -25.84 -0.10
CA GLU A 347 2.43 -26.96 -0.51
C GLU A 347 3.80 -26.90 0.16
N LEU A 348 4.41 -28.06 0.44
CA LEU A 348 5.76 -28.12 1.06
C LEU A 348 6.83 -27.41 0.23
N ARG A 349 6.67 -27.35 -1.10
CA ARG A 349 7.59 -26.64 -2.00
C ARG A 349 7.59 -25.13 -1.78
N GLN A 350 6.52 -24.57 -1.20
CA GLN A 350 6.34 -23.13 -0.99
C GLN A 350 6.90 -22.65 0.36
N ILE A 351 7.48 -23.51 1.19
CA ILE A 351 8.06 -23.14 2.51
C ILE A 351 8.96 -21.89 2.44
N PRO A 352 9.87 -21.72 1.45
CA PRO A 352 10.66 -20.50 1.33
C PRO A 352 9.81 -19.21 1.22
N ASN A 353 8.68 -19.28 0.52
CA ASN A 353 7.76 -18.15 0.34
C ASN A 353 6.98 -17.82 1.62
N PHE A 354 6.67 -18.83 2.44
CA PHE A 354 6.15 -18.61 3.79
C PHE A 354 7.19 -17.95 4.71
N LEU A 355 8.47 -18.33 4.60
CA LEU A 355 9.54 -17.69 5.37
C LEU A 355 9.74 -16.22 4.97
N LEU A 356 9.58 -15.89 3.68
CA LEU A 356 9.60 -14.49 3.19
C LEU A 356 8.42 -13.65 3.71
N ALA A 357 7.26 -14.26 3.93
CA ALA A 357 6.10 -13.57 4.50
C ALA A 357 6.07 -13.58 6.03
N LEU A 358 6.92 -14.39 6.68
CA LEU A 358 6.89 -14.61 8.12
C LEU A 358 7.00 -13.29 8.92
N PRO A 359 7.92 -12.35 8.62
CA PRO A 359 8.02 -11.12 9.41
C PRO A 359 6.74 -10.28 9.37
N VAL A 360 6.09 -10.17 8.21
CA VAL A 360 4.86 -9.35 8.08
C VAL A 360 3.66 -10.03 8.74
N THR A 361 3.56 -11.36 8.65
CA THR A 361 2.50 -12.14 9.33
C THR A 361 2.61 -12.04 10.84
N LEU A 362 3.84 -12.17 11.38
CA LEU A 362 4.10 -12.04 12.81
C LEU A 362 3.82 -10.63 13.31
N LEU A 363 4.31 -9.60 12.62
CA LEU A 363 4.04 -8.21 13.00
C LEU A 363 2.55 -7.87 12.95
N GLY A 364 1.84 -8.30 11.90
CA GLY A 364 0.40 -8.09 11.77
C GLY A 364 -0.41 -8.80 12.87
N SER A 365 -0.07 -10.06 13.15
CA SER A 365 -0.73 -10.85 14.21
C SER A 365 -0.43 -10.27 15.59
N TRP A 366 0.82 -9.85 15.84
CA TRP A 366 1.22 -9.22 17.11
C TRP A 366 0.55 -7.86 17.31
N ALA A 367 0.39 -7.07 16.25
CA ALA A 367 -0.35 -5.81 16.30
C ALA A 367 -1.80 -6.04 16.76
N ALA A 368 -2.48 -7.03 16.18
CA ALA A 368 -3.85 -7.36 16.54
C ALA A 368 -3.96 -7.93 17.97
N TRP A 369 -3.07 -8.86 18.33
CA TRP A 369 -3.00 -9.42 19.68
C TRP A 369 -2.83 -8.35 20.75
N THR A 370 -1.87 -7.43 20.55
CA THR A 370 -1.59 -6.31 21.46
C THR A 370 -2.82 -5.41 21.62
N TYR A 371 -3.51 -5.10 20.52
CA TYR A 371 -4.71 -4.28 20.56
C TYR A 371 -5.86 -4.96 21.30
N ILE A 372 -6.11 -6.25 21.03
CA ILE A 372 -7.20 -7.04 21.62
C ILE A 372 -7.02 -7.15 23.13
N ILE A 373 -5.80 -7.45 23.60
CA ILE A 373 -5.49 -7.52 25.04
C ILE A 373 -5.64 -6.16 25.72
N ALA A 374 -5.23 -5.08 25.06
CA ALA A 374 -5.34 -3.74 25.63
C ALA A 374 -6.80 -3.23 25.71
N ASN A 375 -7.67 -3.70 24.82
CA ASN A 375 -9.06 -3.23 24.67
C ASN A 375 -10.10 -4.35 24.47
N PRO A 376 -10.22 -5.34 25.39
CA PRO A 376 -11.06 -6.53 25.18
C PRO A 376 -12.55 -6.18 25.09
N ARG A 377 -13.05 -5.31 25.99
CA ARG A 377 -14.45 -4.83 25.96
C ARG A 377 -14.77 -4.06 24.68
N HIS A 378 -13.82 -3.25 24.18
CA HIS A 378 -14.02 -2.51 22.94
C HIS A 378 -14.12 -3.45 21.75
N CYS A 379 -13.29 -4.50 21.71
CA CYS A 379 -13.35 -5.52 20.66
C CYS A 379 -14.66 -6.32 20.71
N LEU A 380 -15.12 -6.71 21.91
CA LEU A 380 -16.38 -7.45 22.09
C LEU A 380 -17.61 -6.64 21.65
N THR A 381 -17.58 -5.32 21.87
CA THR A 381 -18.68 -4.41 21.52
C THR A 381 -18.53 -3.82 20.12
N LEU A 382 -17.51 -4.26 19.37
CA LEU A 382 -17.10 -3.70 18.08
C LEU A 382 -16.92 -2.17 18.13
N GLY A 383 -16.57 -1.62 19.28
CA GLY A 383 -16.46 -0.18 19.51
C GLY A 383 -17.75 0.64 19.37
N LEU A 384 -18.90 -0.03 19.41
CA LEU A 384 -20.23 0.58 19.30
C LEU A 384 -20.80 1.01 20.66
N GLU A 385 -20.23 0.58 21.78
CA GLU A 385 -20.66 0.96 23.12
C GLU A 385 -20.00 2.26 23.59
N ARG A 386 -20.80 3.23 24.05
CA ARG A 386 -20.29 4.46 24.67
C ARG A 386 -19.80 4.16 26.08
N ARG A 387 -18.52 4.42 26.33
CA ARG A 387 -17.94 4.32 27.67
C ARG A 387 -18.52 5.41 28.58
N LYS A 388 -18.90 5.07 29.82
CA LYS A 388 -19.33 6.06 30.83
C LYS A 388 -18.13 6.92 31.25
N SER A 389 -18.36 8.24 31.29
CA SER A 389 -17.32 9.26 31.56
C SER A 389 -16.65 9.12 32.94
N GLU A 390 -17.28 8.43 33.90
CA GLU A 390 -16.70 8.18 35.23
C GLU A 390 -15.49 7.22 35.23
N GLU A 391 -15.28 6.42 34.17
CA GLU A 391 -14.06 5.61 33.98
C GLU A 391 -12.92 6.36 33.25
N GLU A 392 -13.12 7.62 32.85
CA GLU A 392 -12.17 8.38 32.02
C GLU A 392 -11.03 8.97 32.86
N GLY A 393 -9.95 8.20 33.00
CA GLY A 393 -8.61 8.79 32.92
C GLY A 393 -8.38 9.45 31.55
N LYS A 394 -7.33 10.27 31.41
CA LYS A 394 -6.94 10.93 30.14
C LYS A 394 -7.05 9.95 28.95
N PRO A 395 -7.58 10.39 27.79
CA PRO A 395 -7.71 9.53 26.62
C PRO A 395 -6.35 8.91 26.26
N ARG A 396 -6.31 7.58 26.16
CA ARG A 396 -5.07 6.84 25.82
C ARG A 396 -4.62 7.25 24.42
N ALA A 397 -3.47 7.90 24.32
CA ALA A 397 -2.81 8.19 23.05
C ALA A 397 -1.92 7.01 22.62
N GLY A 398 -1.65 6.90 21.32
CA GLY A 398 -0.82 5.84 20.72
C GLY A 398 -1.62 4.72 20.06
N PHE A 399 -0.96 3.57 19.85
CA PHE A 399 -1.51 2.45 19.08
C PHE A 399 -2.72 1.77 19.75
N CYS A 400 -2.74 1.73 21.08
CA CYS A 400 -3.83 1.11 21.84
C CYS A 400 -5.05 2.03 22.03
N CYS A 401 -5.15 3.15 21.30
CA CYS A 401 -6.30 4.03 21.41
C CYS A 401 -7.56 3.42 20.73
N PRO A 402 -8.79 3.75 21.20
CA PRO A 402 -10.02 3.21 20.62
C PRO A 402 -10.21 3.53 19.12
N ALA A 403 -9.61 4.61 18.62
CA ALA A 403 -9.71 5.00 17.21
C ALA A 403 -9.00 4.02 16.25
N VAL A 404 -7.99 3.26 16.71
CA VAL A 404 -7.25 2.31 15.86
C VAL A 404 -8.08 1.06 15.53
N PHE A 405 -9.17 0.77 16.27
CA PHE A 405 -9.92 -0.48 16.17
C PHE A 405 -10.27 -0.89 14.72
N VAL A 406 -10.89 0.01 13.96
CA VAL A 406 -11.33 -0.28 12.59
C VAL A 406 -10.16 -0.58 11.66
N TYR A 407 -9.01 0.04 11.89
CA TYR A 407 -7.78 -0.20 11.12
C TYR A 407 -7.18 -1.57 11.45
N VAL A 408 -7.22 -1.98 12.72
CA VAL A 408 -6.79 -3.34 13.15
C VAL A 408 -7.70 -4.40 12.54
N VAL A 409 -9.03 -4.21 12.58
CA VAL A 409 -9.98 -5.12 11.95
C VAL A 409 -9.72 -5.23 10.44
N HIS A 410 -9.55 -4.10 9.77
CA HIS A 410 -9.21 -4.07 8.35
C HIS A 410 -7.89 -4.82 8.06
N ALA A 411 -6.83 -4.54 8.82
CA ALA A 411 -5.54 -5.22 8.67
C ALA A 411 -5.65 -6.74 8.89
N MET A 412 -6.46 -7.17 9.85
CA MET A 412 -6.69 -8.59 10.14
C MET A 412 -7.48 -9.28 9.03
N VAL A 413 -8.52 -8.65 8.50
CA VAL A 413 -9.28 -9.18 7.35
C VAL A 413 -8.34 -9.37 6.15
N LEU A 414 -7.50 -8.38 5.85
CA LEU A 414 -6.52 -8.48 4.77
C LEU A 414 -5.44 -9.54 5.05
N LEU A 415 -4.96 -9.64 6.29
CA LEU A 415 -3.96 -10.63 6.69
C LEU A 415 -4.49 -12.05 6.56
N VAL A 416 -5.68 -12.32 7.09
CA VAL A 416 -6.33 -13.64 7.04
C VAL A 416 -6.64 -14.03 5.60
N PHE A 417 -7.23 -13.12 4.81
CA PHE A 417 -7.51 -13.39 3.41
C PHE A 417 -6.23 -13.61 2.60
N GLY A 418 -5.23 -12.74 2.77
CA GLY A 418 -3.96 -12.84 2.05
C GLY A 418 -3.17 -14.10 2.42
N PHE A 419 -3.21 -14.53 3.67
CA PHE A 419 -2.53 -15.75 4.11
C PHE A 419 -3.22 -17.02 3.64
N LEU A 420 -4.56 -17.06 3.65
CA LEU A 420 -5.33 -18.27 3.34
C LEU A 420 -5.66 -18.44 1.85
N CYS A 421 -5.79 -17.34 1.10
CA CYS A 421 -6.31 -17.38 -0.26
C CYS A 421 -5.31 -16.94 -1.34
N MET A 422 -4.33 -16.09 -1.00
CA MET A 422 -3.35 -15.56 -1.96
C MET A 422 -2.02 -16.31 -1.87
N HIS A 423 -1.15 -16.11 -2.86
CA HIS A 423 0.26 -16.48 -2.75
C HIS A 423 0.90 -15.72 -1.58
N VAL A 424 1.36 -16.45 -0.57
CA VAL A 424 1.72 -15.88 0.75
C VAL A 424 2.87 -14.88 0.67
N GLN A 425 3.79 -15.03 -0.27
CA GLN A 425 4.87 -14.07 -0.57
C GLN A 425 4.37 -12.65 -0.89
N VAL A 426 3.19 -12.52 -1.49
CA VAL A 426 2.57 -11.24 -1.90
C VAL A 426 2.10 -10.43 -0.68
N LEU A 427 1.98 -11.06 0.48
CA LEU A 427 1.40 -10.48 1.68
C LEU A 427 2.14 -9.22 2.15
N THR A 428 3.47 -9.18 2.00
CA THR A 428 4.30 -8.03 2.39
C THR A 428 3.91 -6.78 1.60
N ARG A 429 3.82 -6.89 0.27
CA ARG A 429 3.39 -5.76 -0.59
C ARG A 429 1.90 -5.45 -0.45
N PHE A 430 1.08 -6.47 -0.20
CA PHE A 430 -0.36 -6.32 -0.02
C PHE A 430 -0.69 -5.52 1.24
N LEU A 431 -0.19 -5.91 2.41
CA LEU A 431 -0.42 -5.18 3.66
C LEU A 431 0.30 -3.83 3.66
N GLY A 432 1.52 -3.77 3.11
CA GLY A 432 2.34 -2.56 3.10
C GLY A 432 1.73 -1.39 2.30
N SER A 433 0.88 -1.66 1.32
CA SER A 433 0.16 -0.63 0.55
C SER A 433 -1.28 -0.40 1.02
N SER A 434 -1.88 -1.35 1.74
CA SER A 434 -3.31 -1.33 2.05
C SER A 434 -3.64 -0.94 3.49
N SER A 435 -2.70 -1.07 4.42
CA SER A 435 -2.96 -0.85 5.85
C SER A 435 -1.91 0.02 6.52
N PRO A 436 -2.31 1.03 7.31
CA PRO A 436 -1.38 1.82 8.11
C PRO A 436 -0.88 1.07 9.36
N VAL A 437 -1.57 0.00 9.77
CA VAL A 437 -1.35 -0.70 11.05
C VAL A 437 0.06 -1.26 11.18
N LEU A 438 0.61 -1.82 10.10
CA LEU A 438 1.97 -2.37 10.12
C LEU A 438 2.97 -1.30 10.57
N TYR A 439 2.90 -0.11 9.97
CA TYR A 439 3.80 1.00 10.26
C TYR A 439 3.54 1.65 11.61
N TRP A 440 2.27 1.80 12.00
CA TRP A 440 1.90 2.32 13.32
C TRP A 440 2.36 1.41 14.44
N PHE A 441 2.20 0.10 14.28
CA PHE A 441 2.61 -0.87 15.29
C PHE A 441 4.13 -0.96 15.40
N THR A 442 4.86 -1.00 14.29
CA THR A 442 6.34 -0.97 14.33
C THR A 442 6.87 0.32 14.94
N ALA A 443 6.24 1.45 14.65
CA ALA A 443 6.59 2.72 15.27
C ALA A 443 6.28 2.73 16.78
N HIS A 444 5.18 2.11 17.19
CA HIS A 444 4.84 1.96 18.60
C HIS A 444 5.87 1.09 19.34
N LEU A 445 6.27 -0.04 18.77
CA LEU A 445 7.30 -0.90 19.35
C LEU A 445 8.63 -0.18 19.52
N LEU A 446 9.10 0.53 18.49
CA LEU A 446 10.31 1.33 18.57
C LEU A 446 10.18 2.44 19.64
N GLN A 447 9.03 3.14 19.68
CA GLN A 447 8.79 4.19 20.66
C GLN A 447 8.74 3.67 22.10
N GLU A 448 8.29 2.43 22.34
CA GLU A 448 8.19 1.85 23.69
C GLU A 448 9.46 1.13 24.16
N HIS A 449 10.26 0.58 23.24
CA HIS A 449 11.38 -0.28 23.62
C HIS A 449 12.74 0.37 23.38
N GLU A 450 12.82 1.49 22.66
CA GLU A 450 14.09 2.10 22.29
C GLU A 450 14.42 3.35 23.13
N PRO A 451 15.32 3.24 24.12
CA PRO A 451 15.64 4.34 25.04
C PRO A 451 16.34 5.51 24.33
N LEU A 452 17.01 5.27 23.20
CA LEU A 452 17.64 6.31 22.39
C LEU A 452 16.63 7.32 21.82
N LEU A 453 15.37 6.92 21.63
CA LEU A 453 14.30 7.81 21.19
C LEU A 453 13.71 8.64 22.34
N TRP A 454 14.03 8.31 23.60
CA TRP A 454 13.56 9.04 24.78
C TRP A 454 14.51 10.15 25.21
N SER A 455 15.77 10.12 24.75
CA SER A 455 16.84 11.01 25.24
C SER A 455 16.70 12.47 24.81
N GLU A 456 15.69 12.84 24.03
CA GLU A 456 15.59 14.16 23.39
C GLU A 456 14.46 15.06 23.92
N GLY A 457 13.89 14.75 25.08
CA GLY A 457 12.96 15.69 25.70
C GLY A 457 12.41 15.22 27.02
N THR A 458 13.05 15.65 28.11
CA THR A 458 12.33 16.02 29.32
C THR A 458 11.28 17.07 28.95
N ASP A 459 10.08 16.61 28.61
CA ASP A 459 8.86 17.35 28.91
C ASP A 459 8.06 16.49 29.88
N ASN A 460 7.99 17.01 31.11
CA ASN A 460 7.22 16.48 32.21
C ASN A 460 5.76 16.24 31.77
N GLN A 461 5.37 14.97 31.68
CA GLN A 461 4.10 14.50 32.24
C GLN A 461 4.06 12.98 32.33
N THR A 462 3.89 12.52 33.58
CA THR A 462 3.45 11.17 34.02
C THR A 462 4.40 9.99 33.80
N ALA A 463 5.29 9.76 34.78
CA ALA A 463 5.21 8.61 35.69
C ALA A 463 6.39 8.68 36.69
N ALA A 464 6.09 8.96 37.97
CA ALA A 464 7.04 8.71 39.05
C ALA A 464 7.06 7.21 39.38
N PRO A 465 8.20 6.70 39.86
CA PRO A 465 8.20 6.16 41.22
C PRO A 465 9.27 6.81 42.11
N HIS A 466 9.03 6.65 43.40
CA HIS A 466 9.62 7.34 44.55
C HIS A 466 11.12 7.10 44.83
N SER A 467 11.72 8.11 45.50
CA SER A 467 12.87 8.10 46.44
C SER A 467 14.24 7.68 45.87
N GLU A 468 15.38 8.33 46.12
CA GLU A 468 15.79 9.18 47.26
C GLU A 468 17.07 9.98 46.90
N LYS A 469 17.49 10.88 47.80
CA LYS A 469 18.30 12.10 47.62
C LYS A 469 19.83 11.94 47.42
N SER A 470 20.37 12.87 46.61
CA SER A 470 21.50 13.81 46.86
C SER A 470 22.97 13.33 46.90
N LEU A 471 23.83 13.90 46.05
CA LEU A 471 24.81 14.96 46.39
C LEU A 471 25.65 15.44 45.18
N LEU A 472 26.07 16.71 45.27
CA LEU A 472 26.91 17.59 44.39
C LEU A 472 28.05 16.89 43.61
N ASP A 473 28.56 17.38 42.46
CA ASP A 473 29.18 18.70 42.28
C ASP A 473 29.57 18.98 40.78
N LYS A 474 29.63 20.28 40.43
CA LYS A 474 30.43 20.97 39.39
C LYS A 474 30.28 20.71 37.86
N SER A 475 29.78 21.75 37.19
CA SER A 475 30.10 22.19 35.80
C SER A 475 31.55 22.77 35.70
N PRO A 476 32.17 23.11 34.54
CA PRO A 476 31.54 23.71 33.36
C PRO A 476 32.12 23.41 31.96
N GLY A 477 31.31 23.71 30.93
CA GLY A 477 31.80 24.20 29.64
C GLY A 477 31.93 23.19 28.50
N SER A 478 30.92 23.14 27.64
CA SER A 478 31.19 23.21 26.20
C SER A 478 30.01 23.86 25.48
N SER A 479 30.32 24.96 24.81
CA SER A 479 29.49 25.63 23.82
C SER A 479 29.38 24.73 22.59
N GLY A 480 28.28 23.99 22.47
CA GLY A 480 27.95 23.18 21.31
C GLY A 480 26.82 23.82 20.50
N ARG A 481 27.13 24.16 19.25
CA ARG A 481 26.23 24.70 18.21
C ARG A 481 24.88 24.00 18.16
N GLY A 482 23.84 24.79 17.84
CA GLY A 482 22.44 24.37 17.73
C GLY A 482 22.26 23.04 17.00
N GLY A 483 21.65 22.08 17.71
CA GLY A 483 21.32 20.76 17.19
C GLY A 483 20.27 20.87 16.10
N THR A 484 20.67 20.54 14.87
CA THR A 484 19.73 20.10 13.84
C THR A 484 18.98 18.89 14.38
N SER A 485 17.65 18.98 14.44
CA SER A 485 16.75 17.88 14.77
C SER A 485 16.98 16.71 13.80
N GLU A 486 17.93 15.83 14.10
CA GLU A 486 18.25 14.68 13.24
C GLU A 486 17.06 13.71 13.20
N ASN A 487 16.73 13.21 12.02
CA ASN A 487 15.64 12.24 11.87
C ASN A 487 15.89 11.02 12.77
N PRO A 488 14.96 10.65 13.68
CA PRO A 488 15.16 9.59 14.66
C PRO A 488 15.51 8.24 14.03
N VAL A 489 15.00 7.92 12.83
CA VAL A 489 15.40 6.68 12.14
C VAL A 489 16.85 6.77 11.69
N VAL A 490 17.28 7.90 11.12
CA VAL A 490 18.69 8.11 10.73
C VAL A 490 19.60 8.00 11.96
N ARG A 491 19.20 8.56 13.10
CA ARG A 491 19.91 8.43 14.37
C ARG A 491 20.01 6.98 14.84
N LEU A 492 18.92 6.20 14.75
CA LEU A 492 18.93 4.77 15.07
C LEU A 492 19.83 3.96 14.13
N LEU A 493 19.87 4.32 12.84
CA LEU A 493 20.74 3.70 11.85
C LEU A 493 22.22 3.98 12.12
N LEU A 494 22.57 5.23 12.46
CA LEU A 494 23.93 5.62 12.84
C LEU A 494 24.34 4.99 14.18
N GLY A 495 23.39 4.80 15.10
CA GLY A 495 23.55 4.18 16.41
C GLY A 495 23.35 2.65 16.44
N CYS A 496 23.48 1.94 15.31
CA CYS A 496 23.08 0.54 15.17
C CYS A 496 23.70 -0.43 16.21
N ARG A 497 24.85 -0.10 16.81
CA ARG A 497 25.46 -0.91 17.88
C ARG A 497 24.73 -0.80 19.22
N LEU A 498 24.13 0.36 19.50
CA LEU A 498 23.55 0.74 20.79
C LEU A 498 22.04 0.47 20.91
N ILE A 499 21.37 0.11 19.81
CA ILE A 499 19.93 -0.17 19.79
C ILE A 499 19.59 -1.55 20.37
N THR A 500 18.38 -1.67 20.92
CA THR A 500 17.85 -2.91 21.51
C THR A 500 17.75 -4.05 20.48
N PRO A 501 17.78 -5.33 20.90
CA PRO A 501 17.68 -6.46 19.96
C PRO A 501 16.36 -6.45 19.17
N LEU A 502 15.26 -6.02 19.78
CA LEU A 502 13.98 -5.86 19.10
C LEU A 502 14.05 -4.80 18.00
N SER A 503 14.58 -3.60 18.30
CA SER A 503 14.77 -2.54 17.31
C SER A 503 15.70 -2.95 16.18
N LYS A 504 16.77 -3.72 16.48
CA LYS A 504 17.66 -4.32 15.46
C LYS A 504 16.89 -5.23 14.52
N CYS A 505 15.99 -6.06 15.04
CA CYS A 505 15.17 -6.97 14.22
C CYS A 505 14.20 -6.20 13.33
N ILE A 506 13.50 -5.18 13.87
CA ILE A 506 12.54 -4.37 13.10
C ILE A 506 13.24 -3.57 12.00
N LEU A 507 14.27 -2.80 12.35
CA LEU A 507 15.01 -2.00 11.35
C LEU A 507 15.76 -2.89 10.37
N GLY A 508 16.33 -3.99 10.85
CA GLY A 508 16.96 -5.01 10.01
C GLY A 508 15.98 -5.58 8.99
N PHE A 509 14.75 -5.91 9.39
CA PHE A 509 13.69 -6.36 8.47
C PHE A 509 13.39 -5.29 7.41
N PHE A 510 13.14 -4.03 7.81
CA PHE A 510 12.82 -2.95 6.86
C PHE A 510 13.94 -2.72 5.85
N LEU A 511 15.18 -2.55 6.32
CA LEU A 511 16.32 -2.26 5.44
C LEU A 511 16.74 -3.46 4.58
N SER A 512 16.73 -4.67 5.15
CA SER A 512 17.11 -5.87 4.38
C SER A 512 16.11 -6.15 3.28
N TYR A 513 14.80 -6.04 3.54
CA TYR A 513 13.79 -6.23 2.49
C TYR A 513 13.80 -5.07 1.49
N TRP A 514 14.05 -3.84 1.94
CA TRP A 514 14.21 -2.69 1.06
C TRP A 514 15.37 -2.90 0.06
N LEU A 515 16.54 -3.32 0.54
CA LEU A 515 17.72 -3.53 -0.31
C LEU A 515 17.62 -4.82 -1.13
N LEU A 516 17.30 -5.95 -0.49
CA LEU A 516 17.21 -7.25 -1.13
C LEU A 516 16.10 -7.27 -2.18
N GLY A 517 14.95 -6.66 -1.88
CA GLY A 517 13.87 -6.53 -2.83
C GLY A 517 14.23 -5.72 -4.05
N LEU A 518 14.99 -4.64 -3.86
CA LEU A 518 15.50 -3.86 -5.00
C LEU A 518 16.45 -4.70 -5.86
N ILE A 519 17.39 -5.40 -5.23
CA ILE A 519 18.39 -6.24 -5.93
C ILE A 519 17.70 -7.38 -6.67
N LEU A 520 16.87 -8.18 -5.99
CA LEU A 520 16.27 -9.38 -6.58
C LEU A 520 15.27 -9.01 -7.69
N HIS A 521 14.34 -8.08 -7.42
CA HIS A 521 13.35 -7.67 -8.42
C HIS A 521 14.01 -7.08 -9.68
N CYS A 522 14.97 -6.16 -9.50
CA CYS A 522 15.65 -5.53 -10.63
C CYS A 522 16.59 -6.48 -11.39
N ASN A 523 16.93 -7.64 -10.83
CA ASN A 523 17.72 -8.68 -11.48
C ASN A 523 16.86 -9.88 -11.96
N PHE A 524 15.53 -9.74 -12.01
CA PHE A 524 14.62 -10.81 -12.46
C PHE A 524 14.73 -12.09 -11.62
N LEU A 525 15.04 -11.93 -10.33
CA LEU A 525 14.98 -13.00 -9.34
C LEU A 525 13.66 -12.92 -8.56
N PRO A 526 13.06 -14.06 -8.17
CA PRO A 526 11.78 -14.06 -7.46
C PRO A 526 11.87 -13.22 -6.18
N TRP A 527 10.95 -12.26 -6.05
CA TRP A 527 10.81 -11.43 -4.86
C TRP A 527 9.34 -11.17 -4.60
N THR A 528 8.95 -11.36 -3.32
CA THR A 528 7.62 -11.17 -2.69
C THR A 528 6.44 -10.90 -3.61
#